data_AF-A0A432INA7-F1
#
_entry.id   AF-A0A432INA7-F1
#
_cell.length_a   1.000
_cell.length_b   1.000
_cell.length_c   1.000
_cell.angle_alpha   90.00
_cell.angle_beta   90.00
_cell.angle_gamma   90.00
#
_symmetry.space_group_name_H-M   'P 1'
#
loop_
_entity.id
_entity.type
_entity.pdbx_description
1 polymer ?
#
loop_
_entity_poly.entity_id
_entity_poly.type
_entity_poly.pdbx_seq_one_letter_code
_entity_poly.pdbx_strand_id
1 'polypeptide(L)'
;MRSSVHALVLLLTLMVGTSTSQDPAEGETPAESQENVLDQLQVKMIAGIGDKAALEKIKNRRVISVVLIPGAGIEAKHFSFISAAGEMVESLFIEGYGDFRQGIHGDLAWSHDPINGPAILSGAMEDQLRRGSRIFTPLYFMKDYTSATAAGEEMIGEVDCNIFIFNTKTDTEEKYWISKDASRVIQVSLTADSPMGKIPMQMQLTDYKQVEQIWYAHTMDIQQGTQKMQMTVQEVQHDVEPKEDELTIPAEVQELVDRKKAAIEEGEKKEEEAKEPAPEKKESNR
;
A
#
# COMPACT_ATOMS: atom_id res chain seq x y z
N MET A 1 10.39 17.07 -27.74
CA MET A 1 10.28 15.70 -27.19
C MET A 1 9.56 15.80 -25.86
N ARG A 2 8.27 15.45 -25.79
CA ARG A 2 7.53 15.37 -24.52
C ARG A 2 7.91 14.03 -23.89
N SER A 3 8.63 14.06 -22.78
CA SER A 3 9.02 12.84 -22.07
C SER A 3 7.75 12.15 -21.57
N SER A 4 7.53 10.91 -22.00
CA SER A 4 6.39 10.07 -21.60
C SER A 4 6.59 9.54 -20.18
N VAL A 5 6.55 10.43 -19.19
CA VAL A 5 6.37 10.04 -17.79
C VAL A 5 4.91 9.58 -17.70
N HIS A 6 4.70 8.26 -17.72
CA HIS A 6 3.38 7.68 -17.47
C HIS A 6 3.00 7.96 -16.02
N ALA A 7 1.69 7.98 -15.73
CA ALA A 7 1.19 8.23 -14.37
C ALA A 7 1.92 7.34 -13.36
N LEU A 8 2.55 7.99 -12.39
CA LEU A 8 3.32 7.30 -11.37
C LEU A 8 2.34 6.77 -10.31
N VAL A 9 2.19 5.45 -10.24
CA VAL A 9 1.45 4.81 -9.15
C VAL A 9 2.39 4.69 -7.97
N LEU A 10 2.22 5.58 -7.00
CA LEU A 10 2.89 5.48 -5.71
C LEU A 10 2.24 4.30 -4.97
N LEU A 11 3.03 3.27 -4.69
CA LEU A 11 2.66 2.19 -3.77
C LEU A 11 3.96 1.64 -3.17
N LEU A 12 4.83 2.54 -2.70
CA LEU A 12 6.20 2.20 -2.28
C LEU A 12 6.25 1.76 -0.81
N THR A 13 5.11 1.63 -0.14
CA THR A 13 5.04 1.24 1.27
C THR A 13 4.82 -0.25 1.44
N LEU A 14 5.91 -0.99 1.64
CA LEU A 14 5.94 -2.34 2.21
C LEU A 14 7.31 -2.55 2.86
N MET A 15 7.38 -2.65 4.19
CA MET A 15 8.64 -3.07 4.84
C MET A 15 8.37 -4.05 5.98
N VAL A 16 8.56 -5.30 5.62
CA VAL A 16 8.67 -6.50 6.46
C VAL A 16 10.16 -6.65 6.76
N GLY A 17 10.54 -6.95 7.99
CA GLY A 17 11.89 -7.31 8.44
C GLY A 17 12.17 -8.81 8.51
N THR A 18 13.37 -9.38 8.82
CA THR A 18 13.56 -10.54 9.75
C THR A 18 15.00 -10.83 10.28
N SER A 19 15.21 -11.74 11.28
CA SER A 19 16.48 -12.45 11.71
C SER A 19 16.17 -13.93 12.10
N THR A 20 17.09 -14.83 12.56
CA THR A 20 18.12 -15.70 11.91
C THR A 20 18.30 -17.03 12.70
N SER A 21 18.65 -18.13 12.00
CA SER A 21 19.32 -19.41 12.44
C SER A 21 18.41 -20.54 13.00
N GLN A 22 18.46 -21.84 12.65
CA GLN A 22 19.43 -22.76 12.01
C GLN A 22 18.72 -24.06 11.49
N ASP A 23 19.32 -24.74 10.49
CA ASP A 23 18.82 -25.78 9.55
C ASP A 23 18.93 -27.27 10.04
N PRO A 24 18.64 -28.34 9.24
CA PRO A 24 17.57 -28.68 8.26
C PRO A 24 16.86 -30.04 8.53
N ALA A 25 15.77 -30.38 7.81
CA ALA A 25 15.61 -31.66 7.07
C ALA A 25 14.23 -31.84 6.41
N GLU A 26 14.25 -32.39 5.19
CA GLU A 26 13.14 -32.71 4.28
C GLU A 26 12.01 -33.56 4.89
N GLY A 27 10.78 -33.29 4.45
CA GLY A 27 9.65 -34.19 4.61
C GLY A 27 8.37 -33.61 4.03
N GLU A 28 7.94 -34.14 2.89
CA GLU A 28 6.64 -33.91 2.24
C GLU A 28 5.52 -33.74 3.29
N THR A 29 4.78 -32.63 3.26
CA THR A 29 3.65 -32.43 4.18
C THR A 29 2.31 -32.33 3.43
N PRO A 30 1.23 -32.97 3.93
CA PRO A 30 -0.06 -33.09 3.26
C PRO A 30 -0.78 -31.76 3.10
N ALA A 31 -1.80 -31.71 2.24
CA ALA A 31 -2.69 -30.57 2.02
C ALA A 31 -3.26 -30.04 3.35
N GLU A 32 -2.55 -29.10 3.97
CA GLU A 32 -3.05 -28.28 5.06
C GLU A 32 -4.19 -27.42 4.52
N SER A 33 -5.30 -27.35 5.28
CA SER A 33 -6.39 -26.43 4.97
C SER A 33 -5.83 -25.03 4.76
N GLN A 34 -6.23 -24.35 3.69
CA GLN A 34 -5.65 -23.07 3.26
C GLN A 34 -5.68 -21.97 4.35
N GLU A 35 -6.65 -22.03 5.28
CA GLU A 35 -6.72 -21.17 6.47
C GLU A 35 -5.51 -21.38 7.40
N ASN A 36 -5.09 -22.63 7.61
CA ASN A 36 -3.91 -22.99 8.41
C ASN A 36 -2.61 -22.47 7.76
N VAL A 37 -2.50 -22.47 6.42
CA VAL A 37 -1.32 -21.93 5.73
C VAL A 37 -1.17 -20.43 5.99
N LEU A 38 -2.26 -19.66 5.90
CA LEU A 38 -2.22 -18.21 6.14
C LEU A 38 -1.85 -17.90 7.60
N ASP A 39 -2.41 -18.65 8.56
CA ASP A 39 -2.11 -18.50 9.99
C ASP A 39 -0.63 -18.79 10.29
N GLN A 40 -0.11 -19.90 9.75
CA GLN A 40 1.29 -20.25 9.92
C GLN A 40 2.23 -19.23 9.30
N LEU A 41 1.90 -18.72 8.11
CA LEU A 41 2.67 -17.67 7.47
C LEU A 41 2.66 -16.38 8.28
N GLN A 42 1.51 -15.98 8.84
CA GLN A 42 1.43 -14.83 9.73
C GLN A 42 2.40 -14.98 10.90
N VAL A 43 2.37 -16.12 11.60
CA VAL A 43 3.26 -16.38 12.74
C VAL A 43 4.74 -16.35 12.31
N LYS A 44 5.09 -17.08 11.24
CA LYS A 44 6.47 -17.17 10.73
C LYS A 44 6.99 -15.80 10.29
N MET A 45 6.20 -15.04 9.55
CA MET A 45 6.61 -13.73 9.06
C MET A 45 6.69 -12.71 10.19
N ILE A 46 5.78 -12.74 11.18
CA ILE A 46 5.90 -11.89 12.38
C ILE A 46 7.20 -12.19 13.12
N ALA A 47 7.44 -13.46 13.47
CA ALA A 47 8.62 -13.90 14.22
C ALA A 47 9.91 -13.66 13.45
N GLY A 48 9.80 -13.75 12.13
CA GLY A 48 10.77 -13.22 11.25
C GLY A 48 11.05 -11.76 11.59
N ILE A 49 10.10 -10.85 11.36
CA ILE A 49 10.37 -9.40 11.28
C ILE A 49 10.83 -8.75 12.57
N GLY A 50 10.43 -9.33 13.69
CA GLY A 50 10.70 -8.91 15.04
C GLY A 50 9.84 -9.73 16.00
N ASP A 51 9.50 -9.16 17.14
CA ASP A 51 8.55 -9.77 18.07
C ASP A 51 7.16 -9.15 17.91
N LYS A 52 6.09 -9.96 17.99
CA LYS A 52 4.71 -9.48 17.84
C LYS A 52 4.40 -8.28 18.76
N ALA A 53 4.81 -8.35 20.02
CA ALA A 53 4.53 -7.29 20.98
C ALA A 53 5.38 -6.05 20.73
N ALA A 54 6.56 -6.17 20.11
CA ALA A 54 7.34 -5.01 19.66
C ALA A 54 6.66 -4.32 18.47
N LEU A 55 6.16 -5.08 17.50
CA LEU A 55 5.46 -4.54 16.34
C LEU A 55 4.16 -3.84 16.71
N GLU A 56 3.35 -4.45 17.60
CA GLU A 56 2.07 -3.90 18.04
C GLU A 56 2.19 -2.64 18.89
N LYS A 57 3.38 -2.37 19.46
CA LYS A 57 3.63 -1.15 20.24
C LYS A 57 3.83 0.08 19.36
N ILE A 58 4.28 -0.10 18.13
CA ILE A 58 4.58 1.01 17.22
C ILE A 58 3.26 1.60 16.74
N LYS A 59 3.07 2.87 17.07
CA LYS A 59 1.88 3.66 16.73
C LYS A 59 2.02 4.35 15.40
N ASN A 60 3.24 4.68 14.99
CA ASN A 60 3.51 5.21 13.65
C ASN A 60 4.93 4.91 13.17
N ARG A 61 5.12 4.99 11.86
CA ARG A 61 6.42 4.89 11.20
C ARG A 61 6.55 6.02 10.19
N ARG A 62 7.70 6.69 10.24
CA ARG A 62 8.17 7.66 9.25
C ARG A 62 9.36 7.08 8.51
N VAL A 63 9.36 7.18 7.18
CA VAL A 63 10.43 6.71 6.31
C VAL A 63 10.86 7.83 5.37
N ILE A 64 12.17 8.01 5.23
CA ILE A 64 12.78 8.88 4.22
C ILE A 64 13.59 8.00 3.28
N SER A 65 13.36 8.16 1.98
CA SER A 65 14.05 7.39 0.95
C SER A 65 14.44 8.27 -0.24
N VAL A 66 15.36 7.77 -1.06
CA VAL A 66 15.66 8.31 -2.39
C VAL A 66 15.14 7.31 -3.42
N VAL A 67 14.52 7.79 -4.48
CA VAL A 67 14.03 6.96 -5.58
C VAL A 67 14.73 7.36 -6.86
N LEU A 68 15.35 6.39 -7.53
CA LEU A 68 15.92 6.53 -8.86
C LEU A 68 14.95 5.97 -9.89
N ILE A 69 14.72 6.70 -10.98
CA ILE A 69 13.95 6.24 -12.14
C ILE A 69 14.90 6.24 -13.35
N PRO A 70 15.68 5.16 -13.56
CA PRO A 70 16.82 5.19 -14.49
C PRO A 70 16.41 5.50 -15.93
N GLY A 71 15.27 4.97 -16.39
CA GLY A 71 14.76 5.19 -17.74
C GLY A 71 14.46 6.67 -18.07
N ALA A 72 14.28 7.50 -17.04
CA ALA A 72 14.03 8.94 -17.17
C ALA A 72 15.22 9.80 -16.70
N GLY A 73 16.28 9.20 -16.14
CA GLY A 73 17.38 9.94 -15.53
C GLY A 73 16.95 10.80 -14.34
N ILE A 74 15.91 10.38 -13.62
CA ILE A 74 15.32 11.13 -12.49
C ILE A 74 15.81 10.56 -11.17
N GLU A 75 16.20 11.44 -10.26
CA GLU A 75 16.33 11.17 -8.83
C GLU A 75 15.24 11.98 -8.10
N ALA A 76 14.50 11.30 -7.23
CA ALA A 76 13.34 11.83 -6.54
C ALA A 76 13.48 11.61 -5.04
N LYS A 77 12.94 12.54 -4.25
CA LYS A 77 12.92 12.44 -2.78
C LYS A 77 11.60 11.83 -2.36
N HIS A 78 11.67 10.77 -1.57
CA HIS A 78 10.52 10.05 -1.08
C HIS A 78 10.36 10.21 0.42
N PHE A 79 9.12 10.35 0.84
CA PHE A 79 8.70 10.36 2.22
C PHE A 79 7.45 9.51 2.37
N SER A 80 7.36 8.75 3.46
CA SER A 80 6.10 8.16 3.89
C SER A 80 5.93 8.26 5.40
N PHE A 81 4.67 8.43 5.82
CA PHE A 81 4.25 8.33 7.20
C PHE A 81 3.00 7.46 7.26
N ILE A 82 2.99 6.51 8.20
CA ILE A 82 1.88 5.58 8.42
C ILE A 82 1.62 5.48 9.92
N SER A 83 0.36 5.49 10.33
CA SER A 83 -0.05 5.25 11.72
C SER A 83 -0.86 3.95 11.88
N ALA A 84 -0.84 3.38 13.07
CA ALA A 84 -1.68 2.24 13.45
C ALA A 84 -3.18 2.60 13.50
N ALA A 85 -3.49 3.91 13.56
CA ALA A 85 -4.85 4.44 13.45
C ALA A 85 -5.39 4.42 12.02
N GLY A 86 -4.54 4.13 11.01
CA GLY A 86 -4.94 4.06 9.61
C GLY A 86 -4.67 5.33 8.80
N GLU A 87 -4.12 6.38 9.43
CA GLU A 87 -3.61 7.54 8.70
C GLU A 87 -2.37 7.15 7.91
N MET A 88 -2.32 7.60 6.66
CA MET A 88 -1.16 7.41 5.80
C MET A 88 -0.96 8.60 4.89
N VAL A 89 0.30 8.94 4.64
CA VAL A 89 0.68 9.84 3.57
C VAL A 89 1.98 9.37 2.95
N GLU A 90 2.06 9.54 1.64
CA GLU A 90 3.25 9.31 0.85
C GLU A 90 3.46 10.51 -0.07
N SER A 91 4.72 10.91 -0.24
CA SER A 91 5.15 12.00 -1.11
C SER A 91 6.36 11.54 -1.90
N LEU A 92 6.33 11.80 -3.20
CA LEU A 92 7.48 11.70 -4.07
C LEU A 92 7.68 13.02 -4.79
N PHE A 93 8.69 13.75 -4.36
CA PHE A 93 9.09 15.00 -4.98
C PHE A 93 10.05 14.75 -6.14
N ILE A 94 9.64 15.15 -7.34
CA ILE A 94 10.44 15.12 -8.56
C ILE A 94 10.74 16.56 -8.99
N GLU A 95 12.02 16.90 -9.13
CA GLU A 95 12.42 18.23 -9.58
C GLU A 95 11.84 18.54 -10.98
N GLY A 96 11.23 19.72 -11.11
CA GLY A 96 10.57 20.17 -12.34
C GLY A 96 9.14 19.66 -12.53
N TYR A 97 8.70 18.63 -11.80
CA TYR A 97 7.32 18.13 -11.82
C TYR A 97 6.53 18.48 -10.55
N GLY A 98 7.20 18.57 -9.40
CA GLY A 98 6.56 18.83 -8.12
C GLY A 98 6.31 17.55 -7.32
N ASP A 99 5.32 17.59 -6.44
CA ASP A 99 5.07 16.54 -5.45
C ASP A 99 3.90 15.64 -5.85
N PHE A 100 4.22 14.37 -6.12
CA PHE A 100 3.24 13.32 -6.30
C PHE A 100 2.89 12.80 -4.90
N ARG A 101 1.63 12.96 -4.50
CA ARG A 101 1.19 12.60 -3.16
C ARG A 101 0.00 11.66 -3.20
N GLN A 102 -0.08 10.82 -2.17
CA GLN A 102 -1.29 10.09 -1.86
C GLN A 102 -1.42 9.93 -0.36
N GLY A 103 -2.63 9.61 0.11
CA GLY A 103 -2.84 9.41 1.51
C GLY A 103 -4.22 8.89 1.88
N ILE A 104 -4.35 8.60 3.16
CA ILE A 104 -5.56 8.20 3.84
C ILE A 104 -5.70 9.12 5.06
N HIS A 105 -6.82 9.84 5.13
CA HIS A 105 -7.21 10.62 6.29
C HIS A 105 -8.64 10.22 6.71
N GLY A 106 -8.76 9.47 7.80
CA GLY A 106 -9.99 8.77 8.18
C GLY A 106 -10.53 7.89 7.04
N ASP A 107 -11.74 8.21 6.57
CA ASP A 107 -12.42 7.50 5.49
C ASP A 107 -12.00 7.98 4.09
N LEU A 108 -11.26 9.08 3.99
CA LEU A 108 -10.85 9.65 2.70
C LEU A 108 -9.53 9.05 2.23
N ALA A 109 -9.57 8.24 1.17
CA ALA A 109 -8.40 7.89 0.38
C ALA A 109 -8.25 8.85 -0.81
N TRP A 110 -7.05 9.39 -1.02
CA TRP A 110 -6.82 10.42 -2.01
C TRP A 110 -5.46 10.29 -2.69
N SER A 111 -5.35 10.90 -3.87
CA SER A 111 -4.10 11.10 -4.58
C SER A 111 -4.07 12.49 -5.21
N HIS A 112 -2.86 13.00 -5.42
CA HIS A 112 -2.56 14.24 -6.09
C HIS A 112 -1.34 14.02 -6.99
N ASP A 113 -1.55 14.14 -8.29
CA ASP A 113 -0.51 14.03 -9.30
C ASP A 113 -0.38 15.41 -10.00
N PRO A 114 0.80 16.06 -10.01
CA PRO A 114 0.98 17.33 -10.71
C PRO A 114 0.66 17.30 -12.22
N ILE A 115 0.62 16.13 -12.84
CA ILE A 115 0.31 15.91 -14.25
C ILE A 115 -1.19 15.65 -14.45
N ASN A 116 -1.79 14.80 -13.60
CA ASN A 116 -3.17 14.32 -13.78
C ASN A 116 -4.21 15.00 -12.87
N GLY A 117 -3.77 15.80 -11.90
CA GLY A 117 -4.60 16.49 -10.92
C GLY A 117 -4.97 15.62 -9.71
N PRO A 118 -5.86 16.14 -8.83
CA PRO A 118 -6.33 15.44 -7.65
C PRO A 118 -7.35 14.35 -7.99
N ALA A 119 -7.36 13.28 -7.20
CA ALA A 119 -8.38 12.25 -7.27
C ALA A 119 -8.76 11.72 -5.87
N ILE A 120 -10.05 11.44 -5.69
CA ILE A 120 -10.56 10.65 -4.55
C ILE A 120 -10.54 9.19 -4.99
N LEU A 121 -9.84 8.35 -4.22
CA LEU A 121 -9.73 6.92 -4.50
C LEU A 121 -10.92 6.19 -3.88
N SER A 122 -11.40 5.15 -4.55
CA SER A 122 -12.53 4.34 -4.09
C SER A 122 -12.46 2.93 -4.67
N GLY A 123 -13.15 1.98 -4.03
CA GLY A 123 -13.17 0.58 -4.48
C GLY A 123 -11.78 -0.04 -4.46
N ALA A 124 -11.41 -0.79 -5.50
CA ALA A 124 -10.15 -1.54 -5.54
C ALA A 124 -8.89 -0.69 -5.28
N MET A 125 -8.84 0.56 -5.77
CA MET A 125 -7.70 1.46 -5.52
C MET A 125 -7.61 1.87 -4.05
N GLU A 126 -8.73 2.17 -3.41
CA GLU A 126 -8.79 2.49 -1.98
C GLU A 126 -8.41 1.27 -1.14
N ASP A 127 -8.97 0.10 -1.46
CA ASP A 127 -8.69 -1.14 -0.74
C ASP A 127 -7.20 -1.51 -0.83
N GLN A 128 -6.62 -1.40 -2.02
CA GLN A 128 -5.19 -1.61 -2.24
C GLN A 128 -4.36 -0.61 -1.44
N LEU A 129 -4.73 0.68 -1.43
CA LEU A 129 -4.02 1.69 -0.65
C LEU A 129 -4.07 1.41 0.86
N ARG A 130 -5.24 1.00 1.36
CA ARG A 130 -5.43 0.64 2.78
C ARG A 130 -4.61 -0.59 3.17
N ARG A 131 -4.49 -1.60 2.30
CA ARG A 131 -3.58 -2.73 2.53
C ARG A 131 -2.11 -2.32 2.47
N GLY A 132 -1.72 -1.47 1.51
CA GLY A 132 -0.36 -0.92 1.43
C GLY A 132 0.01 -0.04 2.63
N SER A 133 -0.98 0.53 3.32
CA SER A 133 -0.80 1.38 4.51
C SER A 133 -0.65 0.62 5.83
N ARG A 134 -0.46 -0.72 5.83
CA ARG A 134 -0.15 -1.43 7.08
C ARG A 134 1.29 -1.11 7.50
N ILE A 135 1.50 -0.68 8.75
CA ILE A 135 2.87 -0.51 9.27
C ILE A 135 3.65 -1.84 9.12
N PHE A 136 3.02 -2.94 9.54
CA PHE A 136 3.54 -4.30 9.40
C PHE A 136 2.48 -5.23 8.81
N THR A 137 2.55 -5.49 7.51
CA THR A 137 1.55 -6.33 6.80
C THR A 137 1.26 -7.66 7.50
N PRO A 138 2.24 -8.42 8.03
CA PRO A 138 1.97 -9.69 8.70
C PRO A 138 0.99 -9.59 9.87
N LEU A 139 0.94 -8.48 10.62
CA LEU A 139 -0.02 -8.30 11.71
C LEU A 139 -1.49 -8.28 11.22
N TYR A 140 -1.70 -7.97 9.94
CA TYR A 140 -3.02 -7.75 9.35
C TYR A 140 -3.43 -8.82 8.34
N PHE A 141 -2.71 -9.94 8.24
CA PHE A 141 -3.01 -10.97 7.24
C PHE A 141 -4.46 -11.47 7.31
N MET A 142 -4.96 -11.79 8.50
CA MET A 142 -6.36 -12.22 8.69
C MET A 142 -7.38 -11.11 8.41
N LYS A 143 -6.93 -9.84 8.43
CA LYS A 143 -7.77 -8.70 8.07
C LYS A 143 -7.85 -8.56 6.55
N ASP A 144 -6.74 -8.72 5.85
CA ASP A 144 -6.57 -8.28 4.47
C ASP A 144 -6.68 -9.43 3.43
N TYR A 145 -6.42 -10.68 3.85
CA TYR A 145 -6.44 -11.85 2.99
C TYR A 145 -7.49 -12.89 3.43
N THR A 146 -7.96 -13.68 2.47
CA THR A 146 -8.88 -14.82 2.67
C THR A 146 -8.13 -16.15 2.77
N SER A 147 -7.01 -16.28 2.04
CA SER A 147 -6.20 -17.50 2.04
C SER A 147 -4.77 -17.24 1.56
N ALA A 148 -3.88 -18.18 1.84
CA ALA A 148 -2.59 -18.32 1.19
C ALA A 148 -2.38 -19.77 0.75
N THR A 149 -1.73 -19.96 -0.39
CA THR A 149 -1.37 -21.29 -0.90
C THR A 149 0.09 -21.36 -1.27
N ALA A 150 0.76 -22.46 -0.91
CA ALA A 150 2.12 -22.72 -1.36
C ALA A 150 2.12 -22.95 -2.88
N ALA A 151 3.01 -22.26 -3.58
CA ALA A 151 3.08 -22.24 -5.04
C ALA A 151 4.44 -22.69 -5.60
N GLY A 152 5.33 -23.20 -4.73
CA GLY A 152 6.62 -23.76 -5.10
C GLY A 152 7.78 -23.09 -4.37
N GLU A 153 8.97 -23.28 -4.90
CA GLU A 153 10.22 -22.75 -4.37
C GLU A 153 11.05 -22.17 -5.51
N GLU A 154 11.81 -21.12 -5.23
CA GLU A 154 12.67 -20.48 -6.22
C GLU A 154 13.85 -19.77 -5.52
N MET A 155 15.00 -19.82 -6.18
CA MET A 155 16.18 -19.07 -5.75
C MET A 155 16.15 -17.68 -6.38
N ILE A 156 16.03 -16.64 -5.56
CA ILE A 156 16.09 -15.23 -6.00
C ILE A 156 17.47 -14.69 -5.66
N GLY A 157 18.33 -14.56 -6.68
CA GLY A 157 19.74 -14.27 -6.48
C GLY A 157 20.43 -15.44 -5.75
N GLU A 158 20.85 -15.20 -4.50
CA GLU A 158 21.46 -16.22 -3.63
C GLU A 158 20.51 -16.67 -2.50
N VAL A 159 19.25 -16.21 -2.49
CA VAL A 159 18.29 -16.49 -1.41
C VAL A 159 17.28 -17.54 -1.85
N ASP A 160 17.27 -18.67 -1.16
CA ASP A 160 16.27 -19.72 -1.36
C ASP A 160 14.92 -19.31 -0.72
N CYS A 161 13.86 -19.33 -1.52
CA CYS A 161 12.55 -18.81 -1.15
C CYS A 161 11.43 -19.83 -1.36
N ASN A 162 10.52 -19.90 -0.40
CA ASN A 162 9.21 -20.48 -0.58
C ASN A 162 8.26 -19.47 -1.21
N ILE A 163 7.48 -19.90 -2.18
CA ILE A 163 6.54 -19.06 -2.90
C ILE A 163 5.13 -19.29 -2.36
N PHE A 164 4.42 -18.20 -2.11
CA PHE A 164 3.01 -18.24 -1.71
C PHE A 164 2.16 -17.31 -2.56
N ILE A 165 0.96 -17.77 -2.90
CA ILE A 165 -0.09 -16.94 -3.52
C ILE A 165 -1.10 -16.59 -2.43
N PHE A 166 -1.26 -15.30 -2.20
CA PHE A 166 -2.20 -14.72 -1.25
C PHE A 166 -3.44 -14.22 -1.98
N ASN A 167 -4.62 -14.67 -1.56
CA ASN A 167 -5.89 -14.17 -2.06
C ASN A 167 -6.39 -13.07 -1.11
N THR A 168 -6.60 -11.87 -1.63
CA THR A 168 -7.12 -10.74 -0.85
C THR A 168 -8.63 -10.87 -0.64
N LYS A 169 -9.17 -10.15 0.36
CA LYS A 169 -10.63 -10.06 0.55
C LYS A 169 -11.38 -9.33 -0.56
N THR A 170 -10.65 -8.69 -1.47
CA THR A 170 -11.18 -7.99 -2.64
C THR A 170 -10.98 -8.77 -3.93
N ASP A 171 -10.76 -10.09 -3.85
CA ASP A 171 -10.66 -11.00 -5.00
C ASP A 171 -9.51 -10.66 -5.96
N THR A 172 -8.40 -10.15 -5.40
CA THR A 172 -7.12 -9.96 -6.10
C THR A 172 -6.04 -10.87 -5.52
N GLU A 173 -5.09 -11.27 -6.35
CA GLU A 173 -3.96 -12.13 -5.95
C GLU A 173 -2.67 -11.33 -5.80
N GLU A 174 -1.89 -11.70 -4.78
CA GLU A 174 -0.54 -11.22 -4.57
C GLU A 174 0.40 -12.43 -4.39
N LYS A 175 1.56 -12.42 -5.04
CA LYS A 175 2.54 -13.51 -4.97
C LYS A 175 3.75 -13.06 -4.18
N TYR A 176 4.11 -13.82 -3.15
CA TYR A 176 5.21 -13.53 -2.23
C TYR A 176 6.28 -14.61 -2.33
N TRP A 177 7.54 -14.21 -2.45
CA TRP A 177 8.70 -15.06 -2.27
C TRP A 177 9.25 -14.79 -0.88
N ILE A 178 9.20 -15.80 -0.02
CA ILE A 178 9.57 -15.69 1.38
C ILE A 178 10.83 -16.53 1.61
N SER A 179 11.89 -15.91 2.11
CA SER A 179 13.16 -16.59 2.39
C SER A 179 12.95 -17.74 3.36
N LYS A 180 13.51 -18.92 3.04
CA LYS A 180 13.42 -20.09 3.91
C LYS A 180 14.19 -19.89 5.22
N ASP A 181 15.34 -19.22 5.15
CA ASP A 181 16.28 -19.03 6.26
C ASP A 181 15.71 -18.20 7.42
N ALA A 182 14.93 -17.20 7.06
CA ALA A 182 14.62 -16.11 7.96
C ALA A 182 13.17 -15.67 7.87
N SER A 183 12.39 -16.17 6.90
CA SER A 183 10.98 -15.81 6.69
C SER A 183 10.73 -14.35 6.25
N ARG A 184 11.67 -13.73 5.51
CA ARG A 184 11.51 -12.38 4.89
C ARG A 184 10.89 -12.47 3.54
N VAL A 185 10.10 -11.47 3.19
CA VAL A 185 9.71 -11.28 1.79
C VAL A 185 10.93 -10.80 0.99
N ILE A 186 11.38 -11.58 0.03
CA ILE A 186 12.46 -11.20 -0.89
C ILE A 186 11.90 -10.61 -2.18
N GLN A 187 10.69 -11.01 -2.56
CA GLN A 187 10.00 -10.47 -3.71
C GLN A 187 8.49 -10.48 -3.50
N VAL A 188 7.82 -9.47 -4.04
CA VAL A 188 6.36 -9.41 -4.18
C VAL A 188 6.03 -9.18 -5.64
N SER A 189 5.00 -9.84 -6.14
CA SER A 189 4.39 -9.55 -7.43
C SER A 189 2.89 -9.38 -7.24
N LEU A 190 2.33 -8.30 -7.77
CA LEU A 190 0.90 -8.00 -7.69
C LEU A 190 0.46 -7.18 -8.90
N THR A 191 -0.84 -7.02 -9.08
CA THR A 191 -1.39 -6.11 -10.08
C THR A 191 -1.96 -4.89 -9.38
N ALA A 192 -1.36 -3.73 -9.61
CA ALA A 192 -1.78 -2.47 -9.02
C ALA A 192 -2.96 -1.88 -9.80
N ASP A 193 -4.05 -1.58 -9.10
CA ASP A 193 -5.14 -0.77 -9.63
C ASP A 193 -4.74 0.71 -9.70
N SER A 194 -5.03 1.35 -10.84
CA SER A 194 -4.71 2.76 -11.07
C SER A 194 -5.78 3.42 -11.96
N PRO A 195 -5.82 4.77 -12.03
CA PRO A 195 -6.68 5.48 -12.97
C PRO A 195 -6.46 5.10 -14.45
N MET A 196 -5.25 4.63 -14.79
CA MET A 196 -4.88 4.19 -16.15
C MET A 196 -5.18 2.70 -16.40
N GLY A 197 -5.79 2.02 -15.43
CA GLY A 197 -6.07 0.60 -15.45
C GLY A 197 -5.11 -0.20 -14.59
N LYS A 198 -5.14 -1.53 -14.77
CA LYS A 198 -4.36 -2.49 -14.00
C LYS A 198 -2.92 -2.56 -14.52
N ILE A 199 -1.96 -2.34 -13.62
CA ILE A 199 -0.52 -2.32 -13.95
C ILE A 199 0.18 -3.46 -13.20
N PRO A 200 0.84 -4.41 -13.88
CA PRO A 200 1.63 -5.43 -13.20
C PRO A 200 2.81 -4.77 -12.49
N MET A 201 2.99 -5.13 -11.22
CA MET A 201 4.06 -4.63 -10.36
C MET A 201 4.83 -5.79 -9.76
N GLN A 202 6.16 -5.70 -9.79
CA GLN A 202 7.06 -6.60 -9.09
C GLN A 202 8.04 -5.76 -8.27
N MET A 203 8.27 -6.17 -7.03
CA MET A 203 9.17 -5.50 -6.09
C MET A 203 10.13 -6.54 -5.53
N GLN A 204 11.43 -6.32 -5.70
CA GLN A 204 12.47 -7.11 -5.06
C GLN A 204 13.02 -6.33 -3.87
N LEU A 205 13.08 -6.97 -2.70
CA LEU A 205 13.47 -6.37 -1.43
C LEU A 205 14.83 -6.91 -1.01
N THR A 206 15.79 -6.02 -0.79
CA THR A 206 17.17 -6.37 -0.41
C THR A 206 17.72 -5.40 0.64
N ASP A 207 18.99 -5.63 1.04
CA ASP A 207 19.71 -4.81 2.03
C ASP A 207 18.93 -4.66 3.34
N TYR A 208 18.55 -5.80 3.92
CA TYR A 208 17.82 -5.82 5.18
C TYR A 208 18.70 -5.34 6.33
N LYS A 209 18.22 -4.36 7.10
CA LYS A 209 18.89 -3.85 8.31
C LYS A 209 17.92 -3.74 9.46
N GLN A 210 18.45 -3.87 10.68
CA GLN A 210 17.69 -3.63 11.89
C GLN A 210 17.61 -2.14 12.19
N VAL A 211 16.41 -1.70 12.51
CA VAL A 211 16.11 -0.42 13.17
C VAL A 211 15.43 -0.81 14.47
N GLU A 212 16.12 -0.55 15.58
CA GLU A 212 15.81 -1.17 16.87
C GLU A 212 15.83 -2.71 16.76
N GLN A 213 14.73 -3.39 17.10
CA GLN A 213 14.62 -4.85 17.02
C GLN A 213 13.83 -5.33 15.79
N ILE A 214 13.57 -4.42 14.86
CA ILE A 214 12.72 -4.69 13.69
C ILE A 214 13.55 -4.51 12.44
N TRP A 215 13.42 -5.47 11.55
CA TRP A 215 14.16 -5.44 10.31
C TRP A 215 13.39 -4.67 9.23
N TYR A 216 14.13 -4.07 8.31
CA TYR A 216 13.60 -3.29 7.20
C TYR A 216 14.45 -3.54 5.96
N ALA A 217 13.82 -3.81 4.82
CA ALA A 217 14.51 -3.74 3.53
C ALA A 217 14.92 -2.29 3.28
N HIS A 218 16.22 -2.04 3.05
CA HIS A 218 16.71 -0.70 2.74
C HIS A 218 16.86 -0.46 1.24
N THR A 219 16.70 -1.50 0.41
CA THR A 219 16.67 -1.35 -1.05
C THR A 219 15.47 -2.07 -1.63
N MET A 220 14.78 -1.40 -2.55
CA MET A 220 13.68 -1.97 -3.32
C MET A 220 13.86 -1.70 -4.81
N ASP A 221 13.94 -2.75 -5.60
CA ASP A 221 13.89 -2.66 -7.05
C ASP A 221 12.46 -2.94 -7.51
N ILE A 222 11.86 -1.94 -8.16
CA ILE A 222 10.43 -1.90 -8.46
C ILE A 222 10.25 -1.82 -9.96
N GLN A 223 9.59 -2.83 -10.52
CA GLN A 223 9.16 -2.88 -11.90
C GLN A 223 7.65 -2.65 -11.95
N GLN A 224 7.22 -1.55 -12.55
CA GLN A 224 5.80 -1.23 -12.80
C GLN A 224 5.56 -1.13 -14.31
N GLY A 225 4.91 -2.14 -14.90
CA GLY A 225 4.78 -2.20 -16.36
C GLY A 225 6.15 -2.18 -17.04
N THR A 226 6.44 -1.14 -17.83
CA THR A 226 7.76 -0.93 -18.47
C THR A 226 8.71 -0.05 -17.65
N GLN A 227 8.22 0.61 -16.60
CA GLN A 227 8.99 1.53 -15.77
C GLN A 227 9.74 0.80 -14.66
N LYS A 228 11.02 1.15 -14.48
CA LYS A 228 11.88 0.67 -13.40
C LYS A 228 12.15 1.80 -12.42
N MET A 229 12.10 1.48 -11.14
CA MET A 229 12.48 2.37 -10.05
C MET A 229 13.34 1.61 -9.05
N GLN A 230 14.30 2.30 -8.44
CA GLN A 230 15.05 1.77 -7.31
C GLN A 230 14.87 2.73 -6.14
N MET A 231 14.31 2.24 -5.05
CA MET A 231 14.18 2.99 -3.81
C MET A 231 15.27 2.58 -2.84
N THR A 232 15.92 3.56 -2.22
CA THR A 232 16.89 3.35 -1.15
C THR A 232 16.46 4.10 0.11
N VAL A 233 16.23 3.35 1.17
CA VAL A 233 15.83 3.88 2.48
C VAL A 233 17.03 4.53 3.15
N GLN A 234 16.84 5.77 3.56
CA GLN A 234 17.85 6.55 4.28
C GLN A 234 17.59 6.56 5.78
N GLU A 235 16.31 6.61 6.16
CA GLU A 235 15.92 6.71 7.56
C GLU A 235 14.57 6.03 7.80
N VAL A 236 14.49 5.33 8.93
CA VAL A 236 13.24 4.81 9.49
C VAL A 236 13.14 5.31 10.93
N GLN A 237 12.00 5.89 11.30
CA GLN A 237 11.71 6.38 12.64
C GLN A 237 10.38 5.82 13.10
N HIS A 238 10.27 5.46 14.38
CA HIS A 238 9.03 5.00 15.01
C HIS A 238 8.52 6.02 16.02
N ASP A 239 7.20 6.05 16.19
CA ASP A 239 6.53 6.82 17.24
C ASP A 239 6.92 8.30 17.28
N VAL A 240 7.07 8.88 16.09
CA VAL A 240 7.37 10.31 15.90
C VAL A 240 6.08 11.09 15.67
N GLU A 241 6.02 12.32 16.17
CA GLU A 241 4.94 13.22 15.81
C GLU A 241 5.09 13.61 14.34
N PRO A 242 4.02 13.48 13.53
CA PRO A 242 4.04 13.94 12.14
C PRO A 242 4.25 15.45 12.12
N LYS A 243 4.98 15.94 11.11
CA LYS A 243 5.06 17.38 10.89
C LYS A 243 3.72 17.89 10.38
N GLU A 244 3.40 19.15 10.68
CA GLU A 244 2.10 19.76 10.36
C GLU A 244 1.75 19.67 8.86
N ASP A 245 2.75 19.83 8.00
CA ASP A 245 2.62 19.76 6.54
C ASP A 245 2.55 18.32 5.98
N GLU A 246 3.10 17.34 6.70
CA GLU A 246 3.17 15.95 6.26
C GLU A 246 1.77 15.35 6.10
N LEU A 247 0.87 15.56 7.07
CA LEU A 247 -0.51 15.04 7.02
C LEU A 247 -1.51 15.98 6.34
N THR A 248 -1.08 17.15 5.88
CA THR A 248 -1.97 18.11 5.24
C THR A 248 -2.44 17.58 3.88
N ILE A 249 -3.77 17.46 3.73
CA ILE A 249 -4.42 17.15 2.44
C ILE A 249 -4.16 18.32 1.47
N PRO A 250 -3.70 18.08 0.24
CA PRO A 250 -3.50 19.14 -0.75
C PRO A 250 -4.78 19.94 -1.01
N ALA A 251 -4.67 21.27 -1.16
CA ALA A 251 -5.83 22.15 -1.34
C ALA A 251 -6.73 21.72 -2.52
N GLU A 252 -6.13 21.28 -3.63
CA GLU A 252 -6.87 20.80 -4.81
C GLU A 252 -7.69 19.52 -4.52
N VAL A 253 -7.17 18.65 -3.64
CA VAL A 253 -7.90 17.47 -3.17
C VAL A 253 -9.05 17.91 -2.24
N GLN A 254 -8.81 18.87 -1.35
CA GLN A 254 -9.85 19.41 -0.47
C GLN A 254 -10.99 20.07 -1.28
N GLU A 255 -10.66 20.87 -2.28
CA GLU A 255 -11.65 21.45 -3.21
C GLU A 255 -12.45 20.36 -3.94
N LEU A 256 -11.80 19.27 -4.37
CA LEU A 256 -12.49 18.13 -4.98
C LEU A 256 -13.47 17.47 -4.00
N VAL A 257 -13.09 17.31 -2.74
CA VAL A 257 -13.95 16.77 -1.67
C VAL A 257 -15.16 17.68 -1.44
N ASP A 258 -14.94 18.99 -1.32
CA ASP A 258 -16.01 19.95 -1.03
C ASP A 258 -17.02 20.03 -2.18
N ARG A 259 -16.54 20.02 -3.44
CA ARG A 259 -17.42 19.92 -4.62
C ARG A 259 -18.25 18.64 -4.62
N LYS A 260 -17.66 17.50 -4.26
CA LYS A 260 -18.38 16.21 -4.21
C LYS A 260 -19.47 16.22 -3.13
N LYS A 261 -19.18 16.78 -1.95
CA LYS A 261 -20.16 16.95 -0.88
C LYS A 261 -21.33 17.83 -1.32
N ALA A 262 -21.05 18.99 -1.89
CA ALA A 262 -22.08 19.90 -2.38
C ALA A 262 -22.99 19.24 -3.44
N ALA A 263 -22.41 18.45 -4.36
CA ALA A 263 -23.18 17.73 -5.37
C ALA A 263 -24.11 16.66 -4.78
N ILE A 264 -23.68 15.97 -3.71
CA ILE A 264 -24.51 14.98 -2.99
C ILE A 264 -25.67 15.70 -2.29
N GLU A 265 -25.39 16.77 -1.54
CA GLU A 265 -26.42 17.55 -0.84
C GLU A 265 -27.46 18.16 -1.80
N GLU A 266 -27.03 18.64 -2.97
CA GLU A 266 -27.95 19.10 -4.01
C GLU A 266 -28.81 17.96 -4.60
N GLY A 267 -28.24 16.77 -4.74
CA GLY A 267 -28.95 15.57 -5.19
C GLY A 267 -30.03 15.14 -4.20
N GLU A 268 -29.67 15.08 -2.91
CA GLU A 268 -30.59 14.72 -1.82
C GLU A 268 -31.75 15.72 -1.71
N LYS A 269 -31.47 17.03 -1.77
CA LYS A 269 -32.51 18.07 -1.77
C LYS A 269 -33.48 17.93 -2.93
N LYS A 270 -32.98 17.67 -4.15
CA LYS A 270 -33.83 17.46 -5.33
C LYS A 270 -34.67 16.20 -5.21
N GLU A 271 -34.16 15.14 -4.58
CA GLU A 271 -34.92 13.90 -4.34
C GLU A 271 -36.00 14.10 -3.27
N GLU A 272 -35.73 14.92 -2.25
CA GLU A 272 -36.70 15.28 -1.21
C GLU A 272 -37.83 16.18 -1.75
N GLU A 273 -37.50 17.21 -2.54
CA GLU A 273 -38.47 18.06 -3.24
C GLU A 273 -39.33 17.26 -4.25
N ALA A 274 -38.77 16.24 -4.90
CA ALA A 274 -39.50 15.37 -5.81
C ALA A 274 -40.45 14.38 -5.10
N LYS A 275 -40.26 14.14 -3.80
CA LYS A 275 -41.13 13.29 -2.97
C LYS A 275 -42.25 14.08 -2.27
N GLU A 276 -42.24 15.41 -2.35
CA GLU A 276 -43.31 16.25 -1.80
C GLU A 276 -44.56 16.15 -2.70
N PRO A 277 -45.74 15.76 -2.17
CA PRO A 277 -46.93 15.56 -2.98
C PRO A 277 -47.38 16.90 -3.59
N ALA A 278 -47.68 16.88 -4.90
CA ALA A 278 -48.23 18.04 -5.60
C ALA A 278 -49.45 18.59 -4.84
N PRO A 279 -49.56 19.92 -4.65
CA PRO A 279 -50.65 20.51 -3.88
C PRO A 279 -51.99 20.10 -4.49
N GLU A 280 -52.86 19.50 -3.68
CA GLU A 280 -54.22 19.09 -4.07
C GLU A 280 -54.90 20.27 -4.77
N LYS A 281 -55.16 20.11 -6.08
CA LYS A 281 -56.07 21.00 -6.80
C LYS A 281 -57.44 20.85 -6.13
N LYS A 282 -57.80 21.80 -5.27
CA LYS A 282 -59.17 21.95 -4.81
C LYS A 282 -60.04 22.23 -6.04
N GLU A 283 -60.71 21.20 -6.54
CA GLU A 283 -61.80 21.34 -7.49
C GLU A 283 -62.90 22.17 -6.82
N SER A 284 -62.98 23.43 -7.25
CA SER A 284 -64.06 24.34 -6.89
C SER A 284 -65.32 23.87 -7.62
N ASN A 285 -66.11 23.02 -6.97
CA ASN A 285 -67.45 22.65 -7.43
C ASN A 285 -68.32 23.91 -7.49
N ARG A 286 -68.91 24.19 -8.66
CA ARG A 286 -69.91 25.23 -8.86
C ARG A 286 -71.09 24.68 -9.64
#